data_AF-A0A2D5K7V8-F1
#
_entry.id   AF-A0A2D5K7V8-F1
#
_cell.length_a   1.000
_cell.length_b   1.000
_cell.length_c   1.000
_cell.angle_alpha   90.00
_cell.angle_beta   90.00
_cell.angle_gamma   90.00
#
_symmetry.space_group_name_H-M   'P 1'
#
loop_
_entity.id
_entity.type
_entity.pdbx_description
1 polymer ?
#
loop_
_entity_poly.entity_id
_entity_poly.type
_entity_poly.pdbx_seq_one_letter_code
_entity_poly.pdbx_strand_id
1 'polypeptide(L)'
;MIKRLNSFLENKDLKINYVDVGARDDISELLKKIQVNLNVYGFETDPNENELLNKKFPNRKYYEYGLWSSKKNLELFVTNDPSSSSLYKPNISENSNYKDSFHDNRKIIKQLKVNVVKMDDLIKISPDFIKIDTQGSEYEIIRGAIKILENNCPLISLETWTRDVYKGSPTFEKIIPILTDLGYEILDMELCAAEKHKTKHVVQSKQTVSGYEIVFGRKNLEMIGDNDIKLKYILLLDLFGYRDLALFLNEKYLNNSDLESYILENGKLINNLSVLIKKSFRIFQQRIIGEPFFKISD
;
A
#
# COMPACT_ATOMS: atom_id res chain seq x y z
N MET A 1 10.79 -4.89 19.24
CA MET A 1 10.01 -4.04 18.30
C MET A 1 8.50 -4.25 18.49
N ILE A 2 7.91 -5.34 18.00
CA ILE A 2 6.45 -5.54 17.94
C ILE A 2 5.74 -5.52 19.30
N LYS A 3 6.23 -6.32 20.27
CA LYS A 3 5.65 -6.34 21.63
C LYS A 3 5.64 -4.95 22.27
N ARG A 4 6.68 -4.15 22.01
CA ARG A 4 6.80 -2.78 22.54
C ARG A 4 5.80 -1.84 21.87
N LEU A 5 5.56 -1.97 20.57
CA LEU A 5 4.56 -1.13 19.88
C LEU A 5 3.16 -1.40 20.42
N ASN A 6 2.77 -2.67 20.57
CA ASN A 6 1.47 -3.02 21.11
C ASN A 6 1.31 -2.49 22.54
N SER A 7 2.30 -2.70 23.41
CA SER A 7 2.24 -2.14 24.77
C SER A 7 2.21 -0.61 24.79
N PHE A 8 2.91 0.06 23.88
CA PHE A 8 2.87 1.53 23.79
C PHE A 8 1.46 2.03 23.43
N LEU A 9 0.84 1.41 22.42
CA LEU A 9 -0.52 1.74 21.98
C LEU A 9 -1.55 1.44 23.07
N GLU A 10 -1.45 0.27 23.71
CA GLU A 10 -2.33 -0.13 24.82
C GLU A 10 -2.22 0.81 26.02
N ASN A 11 -1.00 1.20 26.42
CA ASN A 11 -0.77 2.11 27.53
C ASN A 11 -1.32 3.53 27.28
N LYS A 12 -1.47 3.93 26.02
CA LYS A 12 -2.01 5.23 25.62
C LYS A 12 -3.50 5.14 25.21
N ASP A 13 -4.11 3.95 25.29
CA ASP A 13 -5.47 3.66 24.80
C ASP A 13 -5.68 4.07 23.32
N LEU A 14 -4.67 3.82 22.48
CA LEU A 14 -4.67 4.18 21.07
C LEU A 14 -4.85 2.97 20.17
N LYS A 15 -5.63 3.16 19.11
CA LYS A 15 -5.71 2.21 17.98
C LYS A 15 -5.36 2.89 16.66
N ILE A 16 -4.76 2.11 15.78
CA ILE A 16 -4.42 2.52 14.41
C ILE A 16 -5.59 2.15 13.51
N ASN A 17 -6.17 3.14 12.84
CA ASN A 17 -7.17 2.94 11.80
C ASN A 17 -6.46 2.64 10.48
N TYR A 18 -6.52 1.38 10.07
CA TYR A 18 -5.96 0.88 8.82
C TYR A 18 -7.05 0.74 7.77
N VAL A 19 -6.87 1.39 6.62
CA VAL A 19 -7.73 1.26 5.45
C VAL A 19 -7.01 0.41 4.40
N ASP A 20 -7.63 -0.69 4.01
CA ASP A 20 -7.10 -1.63 3.02
C ASP A 20 -7.97 -1.60 1.76
N VAL A 21 -7.46 -1.06 0.66
CA VAL A 21 -8.21 -0.93 -0.60
C VAL A 21 -7.69 -1.95 -1.60
N GLY A 22 -8.55 -2.90 -1.96
CA GLY A 22 -8.14 -4.16 -2.62
C GLY A 22 -7.75 -5.21 -1.58
N ALA A 23 -8.66 -5.46 -0.64
CA ALA A 23 -8.39 -6.19 0.60
C ALA A 23 -8.39 -7.73 0.47
N ARG A 24 -8.32 -8.26 -0.75
CA ARG A 24 -8.23 -9.71 -1.00
C ARG A 24 -7.12 -10.34 -0.14
N ASP A 25 -7.40 -11.56 0.35
CA ASP A 25 -6.56 -12.28 1.30
C ASP A 25 -6.50 -11.62 2.70
N ASP A 26 -5.38 -11.70 3.40
CA ASP A 26 -5.24 -11.13 4.76
C ASP A 26 -4.31 -9.91 4.73
N ILE A 27 -4.30 -9.15 5.81
CA ILE A 27 -3.35 -8.05 5.98
C ILE A 27 -1.91 -8.59 6.00
N SER A 28 -0.94 -7.73 5.65
CA SER A 28 0.48 -8.12 5.59
C SER A 28 1.02 -8.66 6.92
N GLU A 29 2.06 -9.49 6.87
CA GLU A 29 2.74 -10.01 8.06
C GLU A 29 3.30 -8.88 8.95
N LEU A 30 3.63 -7.72 8.37
CA LEU A 30 3.98 -6.54 9.15
C LEU A 30 2.82 -6.06 10.02
N LEU A 31 1.61 -5.97 9.47
CA LEU A 31 0.42 -5.48 10.18
C LEU A 31 -0.17 -6.53 11.13
N LYS A 32 -0.09 -7.82 10.80
CA LYS A 32 -0.51 -8.93 11.69
C LYS A 32 0.15 -8.85 13.07
N LYS A 33 1.39 -8.36 13.12
CA LYS A 33 2.15 -8.17 14.35
C LYS A 33 1.51 -7.18 15.33
N ILE A 34 0.74 -6.21 14.83
CA ILE A 34 0.04 -5.21 15.63
C ILE A 34 -1.47 -5.32 15.57
N GLN A 35 -2.00 -6.43 15.03
CA GLN A 35 -3.43 -6.59 14.74
C GLN A 35 -4.37 -6.35 15.92
N VAL A 36 -3.91 -6.58 17.16
CA VAL A 36 -4.71 -6.34 18.38
C VAL A 36 -5.01 -4.85 18.59
N ASN A 37 -4.18 -3.97 18.04
CA ASN A 37 -4.31 -2.52 18.09
C ASN A 37 -4.68 -1.91 16.72
N LEU A 38 -5.16 -2.73 15.78
CA LEU A 38 -5.67 -2.28 14.48
C LEU A 38 -7.20 -2.26 14.47
N ASN A 39 -7.76 -1.15 13.97
CA ASN A 39 -9.11 -1.13 13.42
C ASN A 39 -8.98 -1.26 11.90
N VAL A 40 -9.36 -2.41 11.35
CA VAL A 40 -9.23 -2.68 9.91
C VAL A 40 -10.53 -2.37 9.17
N TYR A 41 -10.41 -1.55 8.13
CA TYR A 41 -11.48 -1.15 7.22
C TYR A 41 -11.08 -1.55 5.79
N GLY A 42 -11.50 -2.75 5.37
CA GLY A 42 -11.18 -3.31 4.06
C GLY A 42 -12.23 -3.00 2.99
N PHE A 43 -11.79 -2.77 1.76
CA PHE A 43 -12.64 -2.60 0.57
C PHE A 43 -12.31 -3.71 -0.42
N GLU A 44 -13.30 -4.56 -0.69
CA GLU A 44 -13.16 -5.69 -1.62
C GLU A 44 -14.40 -5.76 -2.52
N THR A 45 -14.17 -5.73 -3.82
CA THR A 45 -15.23 -5.69 -4.86
C THR A 45 -15.74 -7.05 -5.28
N ASP A 46 -14.97 -8.12 -5.11
CA ASP A 46 -15.45 -9.48 -5.35
C ASP A 46 -16.35 -9.91 -4.18
N PRO A 47 -17.66 -10.10 -4.39
CA PRO A 47 -18.60 -10.44 -3.32
C PRO A 47 -18.22 -11.74 -2.59
N ASN A 48 -17.64 -12.72 -3.30
CA ASN A 48 -17.25 -13.99 -2.68
C ASN A 48 -16.08 -13.81 -1.72
N GLU A 49 -15.09 -12.99 -2.12
CA GLU A 49 -13.95 -12.66 -1.28
C GLU A 49 -14.39 -11.82 -0.08
N ASN A 50 -15.25 -10.82 -0.32
CA ASN A 50 -15.79 -9.98 0.75
C ASN A 50 -16.53 -10.80 1.82
N GLU A 51 -17.36 -11.77 1.41
CA GLU A 51 -18.05 -12.68 2.32
C GLU A 51 -17.05 -13.55 3.12
N LEU A 52 -16.04 -14.10 2.44
CA LEU A 52 -14.98 -14.89 3.07
C LEU A 52 -14.25 -14.09 4.16
N LEU A 53 -13.87 -12.84 3.86
CA LEU A 53 -13.14 -11.96 4.76
C LEU A 53 -13.97 -11.62 6.01
N ASN A 54 -15.24 -11.25 5.82
CA ASN A 54 -16.15 -10.98 6.94
C ASN A 54 -16.36 -12.22 7.83
N LYS A 55 -16.42 -13.42 7.24
CA LYS A 55 -16.55 -14.68 7.99
C LYS A 55 -15.27 -15.04 8.75
N LYS A 56 -14.11 -14.86 8.12
CA LYS A 56 -12.80 -15.25 8.69
C LYS A 56 -12.34 -14.27 9.77
N PHE A 57 -12.66 -12.99 9.64
CA PHE A 57 -12.18 -11.94 10.54
C PHE A 57 -13.34 -11.07 11.07
N PRO A 58 -14.17 -11.61 11.99
CA PRO A 58 -15.40 -10.95 12.46
C PRO A 58 -15.16 -9.63 13.24
N ASN A 59 -13.93 -9.38 13.69
CA ASN A 59 -13.55 -8.15 14.39
C ASN A 59 -13.04 -7.05 13.45
N ARG A 60 -13.05 -7.29 12.14
CA ARG A 60 -12.65 -6.33 11.10
C ARG A 60 -13.89 -5.97 10.28
N LYS A 61 -13.83 -4.84 9.56
CA LYS A 61 -14.95 -4.39 8.74
C LYS A 61 -14.56 -4.42 7.27
N TYR A 62 -15.24 -5.27 6.49
CA TYR A 62 -15.04 -5.33 5.05
C TYR A 62 -16.28 -4.83 4.31
N TYR A 63 -16.08 -3.93 3.35
CA TYR A 63 -17.11 -3.27 2.57
C TYR A 63 -17.12 -3.82 1.14
N GLU A 64 -18.28 -4.26 0.68
CA GLU A 64 -18.50 -4.72 -0.70
C GLU A 64 -18.67 -3.50 -1.65
N TYR A 65 -17.65 -2.66 -1.72
CA TYR A 65 -17.61 -1.46 -2.56
C TYR A 65 -16.23 -1.28 -3.17
N GLY A 66 -16.19 -0.83 -4.42
CA GLY A 66 -14.98 -0.26 -4.99
C GLY A 66 -14.85 1.21 -4.59
N LEU A 67 -13.61 1.69 -4.49
CA LEU A 67 -13.36 3.12 -4.30
C LEU A 67 -13.05 3.79 -5.64
N TRP A 68 -13.52 5.02 -5.82
CA TRP A 68 -13.38 5.78 -7.07
C TRP A 68 -13.54 7.28 -6.84
N SER A 69 -13.34 8.09 -7.89
CA SER A 69 -13.52 9.54 -7.86
C SER A 69 -14.98 10.01 -7.80
N SER A 70 -15.95 9.10 -7.92
CA SER A 70 -17.39 9.42 -7.93
C SER A 70 -18.24 8.18 -7.72
N LYS A 71 -19.47 8.37 -7.23
CA LYS A 71 -20.44 7.27 -7.07
C LYS A 71 -21.03 6.86 -8.42
N LYS A 72 -20.83 5.60 -8.82
CA LYS A 72 -21.39 5.02 -10.05
C LYS A 72 -21.32 3.49 -10.03
N ASN A 73 -21.90 2.85 -11.05
CA ASN A 73 -21.69 1.44 -11.33
C ASN A 73 -20.56 1.28 -12.35
N LEU A 74 -19.64 0.34 -12.10
CA LEU A 74 -18.58 -0.04 -13.03
C LEU A 74 -18.59 -1.55 -13.25
N GLU A 75 -17.84 -1.98 -14.25
CA GLU A 75 -17.62 -3.39 -14.54
C GLU A 75 -16.26 -3.81 -13.95
N LEU A 76 -16.28 -4.81 -13.08
CA LEU A 76 -15.10 -5.53 -12.61
C LEU A 76 -14.79 -6.65 -13.59
N PHE A 77 -13.61 -6.61 -14.20
CA PHE A 77 -13.08 -7.65 -15.06
C PHE A 77 -12.33 -8.67 -14.22
N VAL A 78 -13.02 -9.76 -13.87
CA VAL A 78 -12.42 -10.82 -13.05
C VAL A 78 -11.58 -11.73 -13.92
N THR A 79 -10.34 -11.94 -13.51
CA THR A 79 -9.33 -12.66 -14.29
C THR A 79 -9.04 -14.06 -13.73
N ASN A 80 -8.28 -14.85 -14.50
CA ASN A 80 -7.89 -16.21 -14.15
C ASN A 80 -7.13 -16.26 -12.81
N ASP A 81 -6.26 -15.28 -12.57
CA ASP A 81 -5.77 -14.95 -11.24
C ASP A 81 -6.68 -13.85 -10.65
N PRO A 82 -7.47 -14.13 -9.60
CA PRO A 82 -8.37 -13.15 -9.01
C PRO A 82 -7.66 -11.89 -8.48
N SER A 83 -6.41 -12.01 -8.03
CA SER A 83 -5.61 -10.87 -7.54
C SER A 83 -5.15 -9.93 -8.67
N SER A 84 -5.32 -10.35 -9.93
CA SER A 84 -5.09 -9.52 -11.11
C SER A 84 -6.38 -8.90 -11.68
N SER A 85 -7.51 -8.99 -10.97
CA SER A 85 -8.79 -8.41 -11.40
C SER A 85 -8.76 -6.89 -11.29
N SER A 86 -9.49 -6.19 -12.15
CA SER A 86 -9.46 -4.72 -12.19
C SER A 86 -10.78 -4.14 -12.69
N LEU A 87 -11.04 -2.86 -12.34
CA LEU A 87 -12.09 -2.04 -12.92
C LEU A 87 -11.73 -1.52 -14.32
N TYR A 88 -10.48 -1.73 -14.75
CA TYR A 88 -10.01 -1.52 -16.11
C TYR A 88 -9.83 -2.86 -16.81
N LYS A 89 -10.09 -2.89 -18.12
CA LYS A 89 -9.91 -4.11 -18.91
C LYS A 89 -8.41 -4.40 -19.08
N PRO A 90 -7.92 -5.64 -18.86
CA PRO A 90 -6.54 -6.01 -19.16
C PRO A 90 -6.12 -5.64 -20.59
N ASN A 91 -4.93 -5.06 -20.74
CA ASN A 91 -4.41 -4.63 -22.03
C ASN A 91 -3.69 -5.78 -22.76
N ILE A 92 -4.47 -6.66 -23.40
CA ILE A 92 -3.93 -7.86 -24.05
C ILE A 92 -2.88 -7.53 -25.11
N SER A 93 -3.08 -6.49 -25.92
CA SER A 93 -2.15 -6.11 -26.98
C SER A 93 -0.76 -5.73 -26.46
N GLU A 94 -0.71 -5.06 -25.30
CA GLU A 94 0.56 -4.74 -24.64
C GLU A 94 1.12 -5.94 -23.87
N ASN A 95 0.26 -6.64 -23.12
CA ASN A 95 0.68 -7.71 -22.22
C ASN A 95 1.20 -8.94 -22.98
N SER A 96 0.74 -9.20 -24.20
CA SER A 96 1.21 -10.31 -25.04
C SER A 96 2.66 -10.14 -25.54
N ASN A 97 3.26 -8.96 -25.38
CA ASN A 97 4.67 -8.73 -25.70
C ASN A 97 5.63 -9.31 -24.65
N TYR A 98 5.12 -9.79 -23.52
CA TYR A 98 5.89 -10.37 -22.42
C TYR A 98 5.68 -11.88 -22.31
N LYS A 99 6.32 -12.52 -21.32
CA LYS A 99 6.12 -13.97 -21.07
C LYS A 99 4.65 -14.31 -20.92
N ASP A 100 4.26 -15.48 -21.40
CA ASP A 100 2.85 -15.89 -21.48
C ASP A 100 2.14 -15.83 -20.13
N SER A 101 2.83 -16.18 -19.03
CA SER A 101 2.32 -16.08 -17.66
C SER A 101 1.82 -14.68 -17.27
N PHE A 102 2.44 -13.62 -17.79
CA PHE A 102 2.04 -12.24 -17.49
C PHE A 102 0.65 -11.90 -18.05
N HIS A 103 0.34 -12.44 -19.23
CA HIS A 103 -0.95 -12.26 -19.90
C HIS A 103 -1.97 -13.32 -19.46
N ASP A 104 -1.55 -14.58 -19.28
CA ASP A 104 -2.44 -15.70 -18.97
C ASP A 104 -3.16 -15.51 -17.63
N ASN A 105 -2.46 -14.99 -16.62
CA ASN A 105 -3.05 -14.66 -15.32
C ASN A 105 -4.15 -13.58 -15.44
N ARG A 106 -4.02 -12.68 -16.42
CA ARG A 106 -4.94 -11.55 -16.68
C ARG A 106 -6.02 -11.86 -17.71
N LYS A 107 -6.19 -13.12 -18.13
CA LYS A 107 -7.32 -13.50 -19.00
C LYS A 107 -8.62 -13.34 -18.23
N ILE A 108 -9.58 -12.63 -18.81
CA ILE A 108 -10.90 -12.39 -18.22
C ILE A 108 -11.69 -13.70 -18.24
N ILE A 109 -12.22 -14.10 -17.09
CA ILE A 109 -13.08 -15.29 -16.94
C ILE A 109 -14.54 -14.92 -16.65
N LYS A 110 -14.81 -13.77 -16.03
CA LYS A 110 -16.16 -13.23 -15.81
C LYS A 110 -16.14 -11.71 -15.67
N GLN A 111 -17.30 -11.09 -15.84
CA GLN A 111 -17.50 -9.66 -15.61
C GLN A 111 -18.62 -9.47 -14.60
N LEU A 112 -18.41 -8.58 -13.62
CA LEU A 112 -19.37 -8.30 -12.56
C LEU A 112 -19.67 -6.81 -12.51
N LYS A 113 -20.93 -6.43 -12.33
CA LYS A 113 -21.29 -5.04 -12.04
C LYS A 113 -21.05 -4.77 -10.56
N VAL A 114 -20.29 -3.73 -10.26
CA VAL A 114 -19.96 -3.35 -8.88
C VAL A 114 -20.27 -1.88 -8.63
N ASN A 115 -20.65 -1.59 -7.39
CA ASN A 115 -20.83 -0.21 -6.94
C ASN A 115 -19.49 0.38 -6.56
N VAL A 116 -19.21 1.58 -7.08
CA VAL A 116 -18.05 2.37 -6.68
C VAL A 116 -18.46 3.70 -6.07
N VAL A 117 -17.65 4.22 -5.15
CA VAL A 117 -17.96 5.39 -4.33
C VAL A 117 -16.67 6.12 -3.90
N LYS A 118 -16.78 7.41 -3.57
CA LYS A 118 -15.66 8.18 -3.00
C LYS A 118 -15.32 7.69 -1.60
N MET A 119 -14.04 7.61 -1.30
CA MET A 119 -13.57 7.34 0.06
C MET A 119 -14.11 8.41 1.02
N ASP A 120 -14.07 9.68 0.60
CA ASP A 120 -14.57 10.84 1.36
C ASP A 120 -16.05 10.71 1.78
N ASP A 121 -16.86 10.03 0.96
CA ASP A 121 -18.28 9.88 1.21
C ASP A 121 -18.57 8.70 2.16
N LEU A 122 -17.73 7.66 2.11
CA LEU A 122 -17.99 6.37 2.75
C LEU A 122 -17.36 6.22 4.14
N ILE A 123 -16.08 6.56 4.31
CA ILE A 123 -15.43 6.43 5.62
C ILE A 123 -15.61 7.69 6.46
N LYS A 124 -15.94 7.50 7.73
CA LYS A 124 -16.12 8.58 8.72
C LYS A 124 -15.08 8.55 9.84
N ILE A 125 -14.10 7.67 9.69
CA ILE A 125 -12.95 7.55 10.60
C ILE A 125 -11.80 8.41 10.09
N SER A 126 -10.86 8.76 10.97
CA SER A 126 -9.57 9.33 10.60
C SER A 126 -8.59 8.19 10.31
N PRO A 127 -8.24 7.89 9.04
CA PRO A 127 -7.28 6.84 8.74
C PRO A 127 -5.87 7.28 9.16
N ASP A 128 -5.11 6.32 9.70
CA ASP A 128 -3.71 6.51 10.06
C ASP A 128 -2.79 5.89 8.99
N PHE A 129 -3.23 4.79 8.36
CA PHE A 129 -2.55 4.13 7.26
C PHE A 129 -3.55 3.71 6.18
N ILE A 130 -3.22 3.96 4.92
CA ILE A 130 -4.01 3.56 3.75
C ILE A 130 -3.12 2.71 2.82
N LYS A 131 -3.53 1.47 2.55
CA LYS A 131 -3.00 0.65 1.45
C LYS A 131 -3.94 0.74 0.25
N ILE A 132 -3.38 0.88 -0.95
CA ILE A 132 -4.14 0.87 -2.20
C ILE A 132 -3.48 -0.07 -3.21
N ASP A 133 -4.15 -1.17 -3.52
CA ASP A 133 -3.68 -2.20 -4.45
C ASP A 133 -4.88 -2.71 -5.24
N THR A 134 -5.21 -2.00 -6.31
CA THR A 134 -6.48 -2.19 -7.05
C THR A 134 -6.27 -2.39 -8.53
N GLN A 135 -5.04 -2.70 -8.92
CA GLN A 135 -4.66 -3.09 -10.26
C GLN A 135 -5.11 -2.04 -11.31
N GLY A 136 -4.89 -0.76 -11.04
CA GLY A 136 -5.08 0.35 -11.98
C GLY A 136 -6.09 1.42 -11.56
N SER A 137 -6.78 1.26 -10.43
CA SER A 137 -7.79 2.23 -9.97
C SER A 137 -7.22 3.30 -9.03
N GLU A 138 -5.93 3.24 -8.74
CA GLU A 138 -5.26 4.02 -7.69
C GLU A 138 -5.45 5.52 -7.89
N TYR A 139 -5.28 6.01 -9.12
CA TYR A 139 -5.49 7.42 -9.47
C TYR A 139 -6.89 7.92 -9.13
N GLU A 140 -7.92 7.14 -9.45
CA GLU A 140 -9.31 7.54 -9.22
C GLU A 140 -9.66 7.44 -7.73
N ILE A 141 -9.05 6.50 -7.00
CA ILE A 141 -9.19 6.35 -5.55
C ILE A 141 -8.60 7.57 -4.84
N ILE A 142 -7.38 7.98 -5.20
CA ILE A 142 -6.74 9.19 -4.64
C ILE A 142 -7.60 10.43 -4.90
N ARG A 143 -8.15 10.60 -6.12
CA ARG A 143 -9.09 11.68 -6.43
C ARG A 143 -10.39 11.64 -5.62
N GLY A 144 -10.82 10.45 -5.19
CA GLY A 144 -11.98 10.25 -4.33
C GLY A 144 -11.70 10.38 -2.83
N ALA A 145 -10.45 10.63 -2.43
CA ALA A 145 -10.00 10.66 -1.04
C ALA A 145 -9.38 12.00 -0.62
N ILE A 146 -9.46 13.04 -1.47
CA ILE A 146 -8.76 14.32 -1.26
C ILE A 146 -9.02 14.89 0.13
N LYS A 147 -10.27 14.97 0.59
CA LYS A 147 -10.58 15.57 1.89
C LYS A 147 -10.01 14.74 3.03
N ILE A 148 -10.05 13.41 2.93
CA ILE A 148 -9.47 12.52 3.92
C ILE A 148 -7.96 12.68 4.00
N LEU A 149 -7.28 12.77 2.85
CA LEU A 149 -5.83 12.92 2.77
C LEU A 149 -5.36 14.28 3.32
N GLU A 150 -6.10 15.36 3.02
CA GLU A 150 -5.82 16.70 3.54
C GLU A 150 -5.95 16.77 5.07
N ASN A 151 -7.04 16.21 5.61
CA ASN A 151 -7.41 16.40 7.01
C ASN A 151 -6.69 15.45 7.98
N ASN A 152 -6.37 14.22 7.55
CA ASN A 152 -5.94 13.17 8.49
C ASN A 152 -4.46 12.80 8.37
N CYS A 153 -3.77 13.20 7.28
CA CYS A 153 -2.36 12.89 7.06
C CYS A 153 -1.99 11.38 7.26
N PRO A 154 -2.77 10.42 6.71
CA PRO A 154 -2.39 9.02 6.79
C PRO A 154 -1.06 8.76 6.09
N LEU A 155 -0.29 7.78 6.54
CA LEU A 155 0.73 7.15 5.72
C LEU A 155 0.05 6.40 4.56
N ILE A 156 0.63 6.41 3.36
CA ILE A 156 0.02 5.77 2.19
C ILE A 156 1.01 4.78 1.58
N SER A 157 0.54 3.58 1.26
CA SER A 157 1.24 2.61 0.41
C SER A 157 0.36 2.30 -0.79
N LEU A 158 0.88 2.42 -2.01
CA LEU A 158 0.11 2.06 -3.20
C LEU A 158 0.92 1.29 -4.23
N GLU A 159 0.29 0.27 -4.83
CA GLU A 159 0.82 -0.49 -5.97
C GLU A 159 0.32 0.14 -7.26
N THR A 160 1.23 0.52 -8.16
CA THR A 160 0.88 1.19 -9.42
C THR A 160 1.76 0.75 -10.58
N TRP A 161 1.23 0.89 -11.79
CA TRP A 161 1.91 0.51 -13.03
C TRP A 161 2.70 1.68 -13.65
N THR A 162 3.75 1.35 -14.40
CA THR A 162 4.58 2.27 -15.20
C THR A 162 4.17 2.32 -16.68
N ARG A 163 3.21 1.48 -17.06
CA ARG A 163 2.64 1.35 -18.40
C ARG A 163 1.21 0.85 -18.31
N ASP A 164 0.50 0.87 -19.43
CA ASP A 164 -0.89 0.39 -19.55
C ASP A 164 -0.99 -1.14 -19.45
N VAL A 165 -0.76 -1.73 -18.27
CA VAL A 165 -1.06 -3.15 -18.00
C VAL A 165 -2.56 -3.39 -18.10
N TYR A 166 -3.35 -2.41 -17.68
CA TYR A 166 -4.78 -2.33 -17.90
C TYR A 166 -5.06 -1.15 -18.84
N LYS A 167 -5.98 -1.35 -19.78
CA LYS A 167 -6.20 -0.44 -20.90
C LYS A 167 -6.76 0.89 -20.41
N GLY A 168 -5.99 1.97 -20.60
CA GLY A 168 -6.38 3.32 -20.22
C GLY A 168 -6.39 3.58 -18.71
N SER A 169 -5.83 2.68 -17.90
CA SER A 169 -5.62 2.94 -16.47
C SER A 169 -4.51 3.98 -16.30
N PRO A 170 -4.72 5.05 -15.53
CA PRO A 170 -3.66 5.99 -15.22
C PRO A 170 -2.51 5.31 -14.47
N THR A 171 -1.30 5.63 -14.89
CA THR A 171 -0.03 5.14 -14.35
C THR A 171 0.53 6.07 -13.26
N PHE A 172 1.60 5.65 -12.59
CA PHE A 172 2.12 6.30 -11.39
C PHE A 172 2.45 7.80 -11.58
N GLU A 173 2.87 8.21 -12.78
CA GLU A 173 3.17 9.61 -13.12
C GLU A 173 1.95 10.52 -13.06
N LYS A 174 0.72 9.98 -13.09
CA LYS A 174 -0.51 10.73 -12.88
C LYS A 174 -0.88 10.85 -11.41
N ILE A 175 -0.42 9.92 -10.57
CA ILE A 175 -0.74 9.85 -9.15
C ILE A 175 0.17 10.78 -8.34
N ILE A 176 1.47 10.75 -8.64
CA ILE A 176 2.49 11.52 -7.90
C ILE A 176 2.12 13.01 -7.78
N PRO A 177 1.75 13.73 -8.85
CA PRO A 177 1.44 15.16 -8.75
C PRO A 177 0.31 15.45 -7.76
N ILE A 178 -0.74 14.62 -7.73
CA ILE A 178 -1.87 14.83 -6.81
C ILE A 178 -1.39 14.71 -5.36
N LEU A 179 -0.60 13.69 -5.05
CA LEU A 179 -0.08 13.48 -3.70
C LEU A 179 0.92 14.59 -3.31
N THR A 180 1.79 15.00 -4.23
CA THR A 180 2.73 16.10 -4.00
C THR A 180 2.02 17.43 -3.74
N ASP A 181 0.96 17.73 -4.49
CA ASP A 181 0.13 18.93 -4.28
C ASP A 181 -0.55 18.93 -2.89
N LEU A 182 -0.83 17.74 -2.35
CA LEU A 182 -1.33 17.54 -0.98
C LEU A 182 -0.23 17.55 0.10
N GLY A 183 1.02 17.82 -0.28
CA GLY A 183 2.17 17.89 0.62
C GLY A 183 2.76 16.54 1.00
N TYR A 184 2.43 15.47 0.28
CA TYR A 184 3.07 14.16 0.43
C TYR A 184 4.38 14.06 -0.35
N GLU A 185 5.33 13.35 0.23
CA GLU A 185 6.61 13.00 -0.36
C GLU A 185 6.73 11.48 -0.48
N ILE A 186 7.48 11.02 -1.49
CA ILE A 186 7.85 9.61 -1.61
C ILE A 186 8.89 9.30 -0.52
N LEU A 187 8.59 8.35 0.34
CA LEU A 187 9.49 7.85 1.38
C LEU A 187 10.26 6.61 0.89
N ASP A 188 9.61 5.74 0.12
CA ASP A 188 10.22 4.57 -0.50
C ASP A 188 9.49 4.17 -1.77
N MET A 189 10.18 3.45 -2.64
CA MET A 189 9.72 3.00 -3.94
C MET A 189 10.36 1.66 -4.27
N GLU A 190 9.57 0.60 -4.16
CA GLU A 190 10.03 -0.77 -4.37
C GLU A 190 9.49 -1.36 -5.66
N LEU A 191 10.29 -2.22 -6.31
CA LEU A 191 9.89 -2.92 -7.51
C LEU A 191 8.87 -4.01 -7.17
N CYS A 192 7.62 -3.87 -7.59
CA CYS A 192 6.60 -4.93 -7.42
C CYS A 192 6.51 -5.85 -8.63
N ALA A 193 6.78 -5.33 -9.83
CA ALA A 193 6.66 -6.09 -11.07
C ALA A 193 7.70 -5.65 -12.11
N ALA A 194 8.35 -6.64 -12.71
CA ALA A 194 9.18 -6.45 -13.88
C ALA A 194 9.09 -7.67 -14.79
N GLU A 195 9.13 -7.42 -16.10
CA GLU A 195 8.86 -8.45 -17.09
C GLU A 195 9.94 -8.53 -18.16
N LYS A 196 10.18 -9.75 -18.65
CA LYS A 196 10.98 -9.97 -19.86
C LYS A 196 10.08 -9.99 -21.08
N HIS A 197 10.53 -9.34 -22.14
CA HIS A 197 9.88 -9.41 -23.44
C HIS A 197 9.95 -10.83 -24.01
N LYS A 198 8.89 -11.21 -24.73
CA LYS A 198 8.84 -12.45 -25.49
C LYS A 198 9.76 -12.34 -26.70
N THR A 199 10.68 -13.29 -26.84
CA THR A 199 11.61 -13.38 -27.95
C THR A 199 11.88 -14.83 -28.32
N LYS A 200 12.27 -15.09 -29.57
CA LYS A 200 12.61 -16.43 -30.07
C LYS A 200 13.98 -16.93 -29.57
N HIS A 201 14.75 -16.08 -28.89
CA HIS A 201 16.11 -16.39 -28.44
C HIS A 201 16.22 -16.40 -26.91
N VAL A 202 17.04 -17.31 -26.38
CA VAL A 202 17.41 -17.28 -24.96
C VAL A 202 18.51 -16.23 -24.78
N VAL A 203 18.19 -15.15 -24.07
CA VAL A 203 19.11 -14.04 -23.84
C VAL A 203 19.15 -13.68 -22.36
N GLN A 204 20.35 -13.60 -21.79
CA GLN A 204 20.56 -13.02 -20.47
C GLN A 204 20.41 -11.51 -20.56
N SER A 205 19.39 -10.97 -19.91
CA SER A 205 19.00 -9.56 -20.00
C SER A 205 18.31 -9.11 -18.72
N LYS A 206 18.31 -7.79 -18.50
CA LYS A 206 17.50 -7.15 -17.47
C LYS A 206 16.01 -7.25 -17.82
N GLN A 207 15.18 -7.18 -16.79
CA GLN A 207 13.74 -7.08 -16.93
C GLN A 207 13.34 -5.61 -17.10
N THR A 208 12.22 -5.35 -17.77
CA THR A 208 11.64 -4.01 -17.86
C THR A 208 10.65 -3.83 -16.72
N VAL A 209 10.82 -2.79 -15.93
CA VAL A 209 9.93 -2.50 -14.81
C VAL A 209 8.54 -2.18 -15.33
N SER A 210 7.53 -2.85 -14.77
CA SER A 210 6.13 -2.62 -15.09
C SER A 210 5.35 -2.02 -13.93
N GLY A 211 5.80 -2.18 -12.68
CA GLY A 211 5.09 -1.62 -11.53
C GLY A 211 5.97 -1.38 -10.33
N TYR A 212 5.49 -0.51 -9.46
CA TYR A 212 6.10 -0.15 -8.19
C TYR A 212 5.07 -0.20 -7.05
N GLU A 213 5.54 -0.61 -5.88
CA GLU A 213 4.92 -0.25 -4.60
C GLU A 213 5.57 1.05 -4.14
N ILE A 214 4.78 2.08 -3.82
CA ILE A 214 5.28 3.39 -3.43
C ILE A 214 4.71 3.76 -2.07
N VAL A 215 5.58 4.10 -1.12
CA VAL A 215 5.20 4.62 0.19
C VAL A 215 5.30 6.13 0.20
N PHE A 216 4.22 6.80 0.56
CA PHE A 216 4.14 8.26 0.69
C PHE A 216 3.89 8.66 2.14
N GLY A 217 4.53 9.75 2.55
CA GLY A 217 4.30 10.39 3.84
C GLY A 217 4.53 11.90 3.79
N ARG A 218 4.00 12.63 4.77
CA ARG A 218 4.21 14.06 4.96
C ARG A 218 5.30 14.30 6.02
N LYS A 219 6.16 15.30 5.77
CA LYS A 219 7.16 15.80 6.75
C LYS A 219 6.70 17.07 7.46
N ASN A 220 5.71 17.77 6.88
CA ASN A 220 5.04 18.89 7.53
C ASN A 220 3.75 18.43 8.22
N LEU A 221 3.76 18.45 9.56
CA LEU A 221 2.62 18.10 10.40
C LEU A 221 2.00 19.33 11.10
N GLU A 222 2.39 20.56 10.73
CA GLU A 222 1.94 21.80 11.39
C GLU A 222 0.42 21.97 11.35
N MET A 223 -0.22 21.57 10.25
CA MET A 223 -1.67 21.68 10.07
C MET A 223 -2.45 20.60 10.83
N ILE A 224 -1.78 19.59 11.39
CA ILE A 224 -2.44 18.55 12.18
C ILE A 224 -2.52 19.05 13.62
N GLY A 225 -3.72 19.44 14.06
CA GLY A 225 -3.93 19.93 15.44
C GLY A 225 -3.90 18.82 16.49
N ASP A 226 -4.27 17.60 16.10
CA ASP A 226 -4.42 16.46 16.98
C ASP A 226 -3.07 15.76 17.25
N ASN A 227 -2.67 15.70 18.51
CA ASN A 227 -1.41 15.07 18.92
C ASN A 227 -1.45 13.54 18.82
N ASP A 228 -2.62 12.91 18.93
CA ASP A 228 -2.75 11.45 18.80
C ASP A 228 -2.58 11.03 17.34
N ILE A 229 -3.06 11.84 16.39
CA ILE A 229 -2.79 11.64 14.96
C ILE A 229 -1.29 11.71 14.68
N LYS A 230 -0.61 12.77 15.16
CA LYS A 230 0.85 12.91 15.01
C LYS A 230 1.61 11.73 15.63
N LEU A 231 1.22 11.34 16.84
CA LEU A 231 1.88 10.25 17.58
C LEU A 231 1.72 8.92 16.83
N LYS A 232 0.51 8.58 16.39
CA LYS A 232 0.26 7.36 15.57
C LYS A 232 1.04 7.39 14.27
N TYR A 233 1.08 8.54 13.59
CA TYR A 233 1.85 8.72 12.36
C TYR A 233 3.35 8.48 12.58
N ILE A 234 3.93 9.03 13.64
CA ILE A 234 5.35 8.83 14.00
C ILE A 234 5.63 7.36 14.37
N LEU A 235 4.74 6.69 15.09
CA LEU A 235 4.87 5.26 15.38
C LEU A 235 4.83 4.41 14.10
N LEU A 236 3.96 4.76 13.15
CA LEU A 236 3.91 4.11 11.84
C LEU A 236 5.21 4.31 11.06
N LEU A 237 5.81 5.50 11.08
CA LEU A 237 7.12 5.72 10.47
C LEU A 237 8.20 4.82 11.07
N ASP A 238 8.27 4.66 12.40
CA ASP A 238 9.21 3.70 13.02
C ASP A 238 8.91 2.24 12.63
N LEU A 239 7.62 1.87 12.56
CA LEU A 239 7.19 0.53 12.15
C LEU A 239 7.64 0.17 10.73
N PHE A 240 7.54 1.14 9.81
CA PHE A 240 7.99 1.01 8.41
C PHE A 240 9.50 1.23 8.25
N GLY A 241 10.21 1.58 9.32
CA GLY A 241 11.67 1.65 9.36
C GLY A 241 12.27 3.04 9.15
N TYR A 242 11.46 4.09 8.99
CA TYR A 242 11.88 5.50 8.89
C TYR A 242 12.14 6.11 10.27
N ARG A 243 13.04 5.47 11.03
CA ARG A 243 13.26 5.77 12.44
C ARG A 243 13.82 7.17 12.70
N ASP A 244 14.78 7.58 11.89
CA ASP A 244 15.39 8.91 11.96
C ASP A 244 14.34 9.99 11.67
N LEU A 245 13.50 9.78 10.66
CA LEU A 245 12.37 10.65 10.38
C LEU A 245 11.36 10.67 11.54
N ALA A 246 11.06 9.52 12.13
CA ALA A 246 10.17 9.43 13.29
C ALA A 246 10.69 10.27 14.48
N LEU A 247 11.99 10.16 14.80
CA LEU A 247 12.63 10.98 15.85
C LEU A 247 12.58 12.47 15.50
N PHE A 248 12.98 12.84 14.29
CA PHE A 248 12.96 14.22 13.82
C PHE A 248 11.57 14.87 13.94
N LEU A 249 10.52 14.15 13.55
CA LEU A 249 9.15 14.66 13.63
C LEU A 249 8.64 14.71 15.08
N ASN A 250 9.07 13.79 15.95
CA ASN A 250 8.77 13.87 17.38
C ASN A 250 9.38 15.13 17.99
N GLU A 251 10.68 15.36 17.81
CA GLU A 251 11.39 16.56 18.29
C GLU A 251 10.76 17.85 17.76
N LYS A 252 10.39 17.87 16.48
CA LYS A 252 9.84 19.07 15.86
C LYS A 252 8.41 19.39 16.30
N TYR A 253 7.54 18.40 16.49
CA TYR A 253 6.09 18.64 16.63
C TYR A 253 5.44 18.17 17.92
N LEU A 254 6.05 17.23 18.65
CA LEU A 254 5.46 16.64 19.86
C LEU A 254 6.31 16.82 21.11
N ASN A 255 7.64 16.80 20.99
CA ASN A 255 8.59 16.75 22.09
C ASN A 255 8.22 15.71 23.17
N ASN A 256 7.78 14.52 22.73
CA ASN A 256 7.29 13.48 23.63
C ASN A 256 8.45 12.55 24.03
N SER A 257 8.84 12.60 25.31
CA SER A 257 9.95 11.82 25.86
C SER A 257 9.67 10.32 25.91
N ASP A 258 8.41 9.90 26.12
CA ASP A 258 8.03 8.49 26.12
C ASP A 258 8.20 7.89 24.72
N LEU A 259 7.77 8.64 23.71
CA LEU A 259 7.88 8.25 22.30
C LEU A 259 9.33 8.22 21.84
N GLU A 260 10.13 9.22 22.22
CA GLU A 260 11.57 9.23 21.94
C GLU A 260 12.27 8.00 22.55
N SER A 261 12.04 7.74 23.83
CA SER A 261 12.60 6.56 24.53
C SER A 261 12.16 5.26 23.87
N TYR A 262 10.88 5.17 23.47
CA TYR A 262 10.35 4.04 22.73
C TYR A 262 11.15 3.78 21.44
N ILE A 263 11.32 4.81 20.61
CA ILE A 263 11.98 4.73 19.30
C ILE A 263 13.48 4.37 19.46
N LEU A 264 14.20 5.02 20.38
CA LEU A 264 15.63 4.80 20.59
C LEU A 264 15.96 3.38 21.05
N GLU A 265 15.17 2.85 21.98
CA GLU A 265 15.31 1.46 22.44
C GLU A 265 15.00 0.44 21.33
N ASN A 266 14.13 0.76 20.36
CA ASN A 266 13.87 -0.10 19.21
C ASN A 266 15.09 -0.15 18.28
N GLY A 267 15.81 0.97 18.13
CA GLY A 267 17.00 1.08 17.28
C GLY A 267 18.16 0.17 17.71
N LYS A 268 18.36 0.00 19.02
CA LYS A 268 19.44 -0.86 19.56
C LYS A 268 19.32 -2.33 19.13
N LEU A 269 18.13 -2.79 18.73
CA LEU A 269 17.89 -4.18 18.28
C LEU A 269 18.24 -4.42 16.79
N ILE A 270 18.27 -3.36 15.96
CA ILE A 270 18.45 -3.47 14.50
C ILE A 270 19.93 -3.35 14.09
N ASN A 271 20.80 -2.82 14.96
CA ASN A 271 22.25 -2.70 14.72
C ASN A 271 23.03 -4.03 14.66
N ASN A 272 22.36 -5.17 14.50
CA ASN A 272 23.02 -6.41 14.13
C ASN A 272 23.54 -6.28 12.68
N LEU A 273 24.86 -6.15 12.55
CA LEU A 273 25.68 -6.06 11.33
C LEU A 273 25.23 -7.01 10.20
N SER A 274 24.61 -8.14 10.54
CA SER A 274 24.09 -9.15 9.62
C SER A 274 22.94 -8.66 8.72
N VAL A 275 22.15 -7.69 9.14
CA VAL A 275 21.01 -7.15 8.36
C VAL A 275 21.50 -6.21 7.25
N LEU A 276 22.46 -5.34 7.59
CA LEU A 276 23.10 -4.41 6.64
C LEU A 276 23.90 -5.15 5.57
N ILE A 277 24.67 -6.17 5.96
CA ILE A 277 25.43 -7.00 5.01
C ILE A 277 24.48 -7.75 4.07
N LYS A 278 23.35 -8.28 4.57
CA LYS A 278 22.34 -8.93 3.73
C LYS A 278 21.70 -7.97 2.73
N LYS A 279 21.36 -6.73 3.11
CA LYS A 279 20.79 -5.73 2.17
C LYS A 279 21.78 -5.40 1.04
N SER A 280 23.05 -5.15 1.36
CA SER A 280 24.09 -4.80 0.39
C SER A 280 24.46 -5.94 -0.56
N PHE A 281 24.60 -7.17 -0.05
CA PHE A 281 24.89 -8.35 -0.89
C PHE A 281 23.71 -8.70 -1.82
N ARG A 282 22.48 -8.43 -1.37
CA ARG A 282 21.23 -8.72 -2.10
C ARG A 282 20.98 -7.70 -3.22
N ILE A 283 21.24 -6.41 -2.99
CA ILE A 283 21.25 -5.37 -4.04
C ILE A 283 22.32 -5.67 -5.10
N PHE A 284 23.48 -6.21 -4.70
CA PHE A 284 24.55 -6.61 -5.61
C PHE A 284 24.16 -7.82 -6.48
N GLN A 285 23.57 -8.88 -5.89
CA GLN A 285 23.05 -10.03 -6.64
C GLN A 285 21.93 -9.65 -7.62
N GLN A 286 21.04 -8.71 -7.25
CA GLN A 286 19.94 -8.25 -8.11
C GLN A 286 20.42 -7.54 -9.37
N ARG A 287 21.47 -6.71 -9.27
CA ARG A 287 22.05 -6.02 -10.44
C ARG A 287 22.70 -6.98 -11.44
N ILE A 288 23.13 -8.16 -11.01
CA ILE A 288 23.84 -9.16 -11.82
C ILE A 288 22.88 -10.23 -12.38
N ILE A 289 21.87 -10.65 -11.60
CA ILE A 289 21.05 -11.83 -11.92
C ILE A 289 19.65 -11.44 -12.44
N GLY A 290 19.18 -10.21 -12.18
CA GLY A 290 17.95 -9.67 -12.77
C GLY A 290 16.65 -10.33 -12.27
N GLU A 291 16.60 -10.75 -11.01
CA GLU A 291 15.37 -11.23 -10.35
C GLU A 291 14.74 -10.12 -9.48
N PRO A 292 13.39 -9.98 -9.48
CA PRO A 292 12.67 -8.97 -8.72
C PRO A 292 12.75 -9.21 -7.20
N PHE A 293 12.55 -8.13 -6.43
CA PHE A 293 12.53 -8.14 -4.97
C PHE A 293 11.33 -8.97 -4.45
N PHE A 294 11.45 -9.49 -3.23
CA PHE A 294 10.29 -9.96 -2.47
C PHE A 294 9.27 -8.82 -2.33
N LYS A 295 7.99 -9.15 -2.44
CA LYS A 295 6.88 -8.27 -2.09
C LYS A 295 6.98 -7.84 -0.62
N ILE A 296 6.73 -6.57 -0.31
CA ILE A 296 6.36 -6.14 1.06
C ILE A 296 5.02 -6.78 1.49
N SER A 297 4.27 -7.36 0.54
CA SER A 297 3.02 -8.08 0.79
C SER A 297 3.17 -9.56 1.20
N ASP A 298 4.34 -9.99 1.70
CA ASP A 298 4.40 -11.14 2.62
C ASP A 298 4.50 -10.62 4.06
#